data_AF-A0A442H0D7-F1
#
_entry.id   AF-A0A442H0D7-F1
#
_cell.length_a   1.000
_cell.length_b   1.000
_cell.length_c   1.000
_cell.angle_alpha   90.00
_cell.angle_beta   90.00
_cell.angle_gamma   90.00
#
_symmetry.space_group_name_H-M   'P 1'
#
loop_
_entity.id
_entity.type
_entity.pdbx_description
1 polymer ?
#
loop_
_entity_poly.entity_id
_entity_poly.type
_entity_poly.pdbx_seq_one_letter_code
_entity_poly.pdbx_strand_id
1 'polypeptide(L)'
;MGLELWTAEHWQPLRAQRLELLASNAAFWSTVGSFALPLIMIGAVVIWLDNRQLPVPAFLGWSLLAWIVVASLMIEVSGFPLGIPIATCLILAQGGKRALRRLHSHSPR
;
A
#
# COMPACT_ATOMS: atom_id res chain seq x y z
N MET A 1 -15.72 25.86 -23.50
CA MET A 1 -16.01 24.71 -22.61
C MET A 1 -14.68 24.27 -22.04
N GLY A 2 -14.28 24.85 -20.89
CA GLY A 2 -13.08 24.41 -20.19
C GLY A 2 -13.34 23.03 -19.63
N LEU A 3 -12.41 22.10 -19.84
CA LEU A 3 -12.35 20.87 -19.05
C LEU A 3 -11.90 21.28 -17.64
N GLU A 4 -12.78 21.95 -16.88
CA GLU A 4 -12.63 22.10 -15.44
C GLU A 4 -12.88 20.73 -14.82
N LEU A 5 -11.87 19.88 -14.97
CA LEU A 5 -11.84 18.61 -14.31
C LEU A 5 -11.72 18.94 -12.81
N TRP A 6 -12.80 18.78 -12.06
CA TRP A 6 -12.84 18.83 -10.59
C TRP A 6 -11.64 18.09 -9.94
N THR A 7 -11.09 17.10 -10.65
CA THR A 7 -9.89 16.33 -10.29
C THR A 7 -8.58 17.12 -10.26
N ALA A 8 -8.48 18.24 -11.01
CA ALA A 8 -7.30 19.10 -11.03
C ALA A 8 -7.07 19.80 -9.68
N GLU A 9 -8.14 20.11 -8.94
CA GLU A 9 -8.08 20.71 -7.61
C GLU A 9 -7.48 19.76 -6.57
N HIS A 10 -7.66 18.45 -6.76
CA HIS A 10 -7.23 17.41 -5.81
C HIS A 10 -5.73 17.07 -5.91
N TRP A 11 -5.11 17.34 -7.06
CA TRP A 11 -3.67 17.21 -7.30
C TRP A 11 -2.90 18.54 -7.16
N GLN A 12 -3.58 19.62 -6.76
CA GLN A 12 -2.89 20.84 -6.35
C GLN A 12 -1.90 20.53 -5.21
N PRO A 13 -0.73 21.20 -5.16
CA PRO A 13 0.16 21.12 -4.02
C PRO A 13 -0.62 21.35 -2.71
N LEU A 14 -0.29 20.67 -1.62
CA LEU A 14 -0.99 20.78 -0.32
C LEU A 14 -1.20 22.24 0.13
N ARG A 15 -0.28 23.13 -0.25
CA ARG A 15 -0.30 24.58 0.03
C ARG A 15 -1.37 25.35 -0.75
N ALA A 16 -1.80 24.81 -1.88
CA ALA A 16 -2.79 25.40 -2.80
C ALA A 16 -4.18 24.75 -2.66
N GLN A 17 -4.32 23.71 -1.84
CA GLN A 17 -5.62 23.09 -1.55
C GLN A 17 -6.41 23.88 -0.51
N ARG A 18 -7.75 23.91 -0.67
CA ARG A 18 -8.67 24.50 0.31
C ARG A 18 -8.60 23.72 1.63
N LEU A 19 -8.57 24.43 2.77
CA LEU A 19 -8.43 23.84 4.10
C LEU A 19 -9.49 22.77 4.41
N GLU A 20 -10.74 23.03 4.01
CA GLU A 20 -11.87 22.09 4.15
C GLU A 20 -11.64 20.77 3.40
N LEU A 21 -11.05 20.85 2.19
CA LEU A 21 -10.74 19.68 1.38
C LEU A 21 -9.63 18.85 2.04
N LEU A 22 -8.64 19.53 2.61
CA LEU A 22 -7.54 18.92 3.37
C LEU A 22 -8.07 18.21 4.63
N ALA A 23 -8.96 18.86 5.37
CA ALA A 23 -9.58 18.30 6.58
C ALA A 23 -10.47 17.09 6.27
N SER A 24 -11.27 17.16 5.21
CA SER A 24 -12.10 16.05 4.74
C SER A 24 -11.24 14.85 4.32
N ASN A 25 -10.18 15.07 3.55
CA ASN A 25 -9.25 14.02 3.15
C ASN A 25 -8.54 13.40 4.37
N ALA A 26 -8.06 14.22 5.30
CA ALA A 26 -7.42 13.74 6.52
C ALA A 26 -8.39 12.92 7.38
N ALA A 27 -9.63 13.38 7.55
CA ALA A 27 -10.68 12.64 8.26
C ALA A 27 -11.01 11.31 7.56
N PHE A 28 -11.15 11.32 6.23
CA PHE A 28 -11.39 10.09 5.47
C PHE A 28 -10.27 9.08 5.70
N TRP A 29 -9.00 9.47 5.54
CA TRP A 29 -7.86 8.54 5.68
C TRP A 29 -7.55 8.14 7.14
N SER A 30 -7.92 8.94 8.14
CA SER A 30 -7.65 8.65 9.57
C SER A 30 -8.78 7.92 10.31
N THR A 31 -9.95 7.73 9.68
CA THR A 31 -11.09 7.08 10.32
C THR A 31 -11.11 5.56 10.16
N VAL A 32 -11.91 4.88 10.98
CA VAL A 32 -12.12 3.42 10.94
C VAL A 32 -12.71 2.94 9.61
N GLY A 33 -13.46 3.81 8.91
CA GLY A 33 -13.99 3.52 7.57
C GLY A 33 -12.94 3.54 6.46
N SER A 34 -11.70 3.94 6.78
CA SER A 34 -10.59 4.03 5.84
C SER A 34 -9.76 2.74 5.76
N PHE A 35 -8.80 2.73 4.84
CA PHE A 35 -7.83 1.64 4.70
C PHE A 35 -6.65 1.70 5.70
N ALA A 36 -6.62 2.67 6.62
CA ALA A 36 -5.54 2.83 7.60
C ALA A 36 -5.48 1.68 8.60
N LEU A 37 -6.61 1.33 9.23
CA LEU A 37 -6.65 0.24 10.23
C LEU A 37 -6.27 -1.12 9.61
N PRO A 38 -6.81 -1.52 8.43
CA PRO A 38 -6.32 -2.70 7.73
C PRO A 38 -4.81 -2.70 7.45
N LEU A 39 -4.24 -1.57 7.01
CA LEU A 39 -2.80 -1.46 6.75
C LEU A 39 -1.96 -1.61 8.02
N ILE A 40 -2.40 -1.03 9.14
CA ILE A 40 -1.74 -1.19 10.45
C ILE A 40 -1.76 -2.67 10.85
N MET A 41 -2.90 -3.35 10.70
CA MET A 41 -3.01 -4.79 11.00
C MET A 41 -2.09 -5.63 10.11
N ILE A 42 -2.01 -5.34 8.81
CA ILE A 42 -1.07 -6.01 7.90
C ILE A 42 0.38 -5.79 8.37
N GLY A 43 0.76 -4.56 8.74
CA GLY A 43 2.08 -4.26 9.28
C GLY A 43 2.39 -5.05 10.55
N ALA A 44 1.44 -5.12 11.49
CA ALA A 44 1.58 -5.90 12.71
C ALA A 44 1.74 -7.41 12.43
N VAL A 45 0.97 -7.95 11.47
CA VAL A 45 1.09 -9.35 11.04
C VAL A 45 2.47 -9.62 10.42
N VAL A 46 2.99 -8.70 9.60
CA VAL A 46 4.32 -8.82 8.99
C VAL A 46 5.42 -8.84 10.05
N ILE A 47 5.35 -7.93 11.03
CA ILE A 47 6.29 -7.90 12.17
C ILE A 47 6.19 -9.19 12.98
N TRP A 48 4.98 -9.65 13.26
CA TRP A 48 4.75 -10.89 14.00
C TRP A 48 5.31 -12.12 13.27
N LEU A 49 5.16 -12.18 11.95
CA LEU A 49 5.74 -13.24 11.12
C LEU A 49 7.27 -13.20 11.15
N ASP A 50 7.85 -12.01 11.03
CA ASP A 50 9.31 -11.84 11.04
C ASP A 50 9.92 -12.22 12.40
N ASN A 51 9.28 -11.81 13.50
CA ASN A 51 9.67 -12.20 14.87
C ASN A 51 9.64 -13.73 15.09
N ARG A 52 8.82 -14.46 14.33
CA ARG A 52 8.74 -15.94 14.38
C ARG A 52 9.57 -16.63 13.29
N GLN A 53 10.36 -15.88 12.52
CA GLN A 53 11.11 -16.37 11.37
C GLN A 53 10.24 -17.08 10.32
N LEU A 54 8.96 -16.72 10.27
CA LEU A 54 8.01 -17.23 9.27
C LEU A 54 8.09 -16.37 8.00
N PRO A 55 7.91 -16.98 6.81
CA PRO A 55 7.87 -16.22 5.57
C PRO A 55 6.59 -15.38 5.50
N VAL A 56 6.69 -14.17 4.94
CA VAL A 56 5.52 -13.35 4.61
C VAL A 56 4.75 -14.02 3.46
N PRO A 57 3.46 -14.36 3.63
CA PRO A 57 2.68 -15.01 2.58
C PRO A 57 2.53 -14.18 1.30
N ALA A 58 2.62 -14.85 0.15
CA ALA A 58 2.56 -14.18 -1.15
C ALA A 58 1.26 -13.44 -1.43
N PHE A 59 0.16 -14.05 -1.00
CA PHE A 59 -1.16 -13.51 -1.26
C PHE A 59 -1.34 -12.14 -0.61
N LEU A 60 -0.67 -11.82 0.51
CA LEU A 60 -0.81 -10.51 1.15
C LEU A 60 -0.39 -9.36 0.22
N GLY A 61 0.77 -9.50 -0.44
CA GLY A 61 1.26 -8.49 -1.38
C GLY A 61 0.39 -8.38 -2.63
N TRP A 62 0.00 -9.50 -3.23
CA TRP A 62 -0.81 -9.52 -4.44
C TRP A 62 -2.26 -9.09 -4.21
N SER A 63 -2.90 -9.51 -3.11
CA SER A 63 -4.24 -9.07 -2.73
C SER A 63 -4.27 -7.58 -2.43
N LEU A 64 -3.25 -7.05 -1.74
CA LEU A 64 -3.13 -5.63 -1.49
C LEU A 64 -2.95 -4.85 -2.81
N LEU A 65 -2.07 -5.32 -3.70
CA LEU A 65 -1.84 -4.69 -5.01
C LEU A 65 -3.12 -4.69 -5.86
N ALA A 66 -3.81 -5.83 -5.95
CA ALA A 66 -5.06 -5.96 -6.70
C ALA A 66 -6.12 -5.00 -6.17
N TRP A 67 -6.28 -4.92 -4.85
CA TRP A 67 -7.21 -4.00 -4.21
C TRP A 67 -6.86 -2.54 -4.50
N ILE A 68 -5.59 -2.15 -4.38
CA ILE A 68 -5.14 -0.78 -4.68
C ILE A 68 -5.42 -0.42 -6.13
N VAL A 69 -5.15 -1.33 -7.07
CA VAL A 69 -5.43 -1.10 -8.49
C VAL A 69 -6.92 -0.89 -8.71
N VAL A 70 -7.78 -1.78 -8.19
CA VAL A 70 -9.24 -1.64 -8.31
C VAL A 70 -9.72 -0.33 -7.68
N ALA A 71 -9.28 -0.01 -6.47
CA ALA A 71 -9.69 1.20 -5.76
C ALA A 71 -9.19 2.48 -6.46
N SER A 72 -7.98 2.47 -7.03
CA SER A 72 -7.43 3.59 -7.80
C SER A 72 -8.18 3.80 -9.12
N LEU A 73 -8.65 2.73 -9.76
CA LEU A 73 -9.47 2.81 -10.97
C LEU A 73 -10.90 3.27 -10.68
N MET A 74 -11.47 2.87 -9.54
CA MET A 74 -12.81 3.32 -9.15
C MET A 74 -12.83 4.76 -8.62
N ILE A 75 -11.77 5.18 -7.93
CA ILE A 75 -11.67 6.51 -7.32
C ILE A 75 -10.54 7.26 -8.02
N GLU A 76 -10.88 7.85 -9.18
CA GLU A 76 -9.96 8.39 -10.20
C GLU A 76 -9.03 9.53 -9.73
N VAL A 77 -9.16 10.02 -8.49
CA VAL A 77 -8.10 10.75 -7.78
C VAL A 77 -8.17 10.42 -6.29
N SER A 78 -7.22 9.63 -5.79
CA SER A 78 -7.21 9.16 -4.40
C SER A 78 -5.79 8.89 -3.90
N GLY A 79 -5.65 8.71 -2.59
CA GLY A 79 -4.41 8.25 -1.96
C GLY A 79 -4.08 6.78 -2.19
N PHE A 80 -4.93 6.01 -2.86
CA PHE A 80 -4.72 4.56 -3.08
C PHE A 80 -3.42 4.20 -3.80
N PRO A 81 -2.95 4.94 -4.83
CA PRO A 81 -1.67 4.67 -5.48
C PRO A 81 -0.46 4.68 -4.53
N LEU A 82 -0.53 5.35 -3.37
CA LEU A 82 0.53 5.30 -2.36
C LEU A 82 0.71 3.90 -1.74
N GLY A 83 -0.27 3.02 -1.88
CA GLY A 83 -0.16 1.63 -1.45
C GLY A 83 0.71 0.76 -2.38
N ILE A 84 0.95 1.18 -3.63
CA ILE A 84 1.74 0.42 -4.61
C ILE A 84 3.16 0.10 -4.09
N PRO A 85 3.94 1.06 -3.56
CA PRO A 85 5.26 0.75 -2.99
C PRO A 85 5.17 -0.24 -1.82
N ILE A 86 4.14 -0.13 -0.96
CA ILE A 86 3.93 -1.05 0.17
C ILE A 86 3.70 -2.47 -0.34
N ALA A 87 2.77 -2.64 -1.29
CA ALA A 87 2.49 -3.94 -1.90
C ALA A 87 3.73 -4.52 -2.61
N THR A 88 4.48 -3.67 -3.30
CA THR A 88 5.74 -4.05 -3.97
C THR A 88 6.76 -4.55 -2.95
N CYS A 89 6.96 -3.86 -1.82
CA CYS A 89 7.84 -4.32 -0.74
C CYS A 89 7.42 -5.69 -0.20
N LEU A 90 6.12 -5.93 0.02
CA LEU A 90 5.61 -7.23 0.48
C LEU A 90 5.88 -8.35 -0.54
N ILE A 91 5.76 -8.06 -1.83
CA ILE A 91 6.07 -9.02 -2.91
C ILE A 91 7.58 -9.32 -2.93
N LEU A 92 8.42 -8.29 -2.87
CA LEU A 92 9.89 -8.42 -2.93
C LEU A 92 10.48 -9.11 -1.70
N ALA A 93 9.91 -8.90 -0.50
CA ALA A 93 10.36 -9.54 0.74
C ALA A 93 10.39 -11.08 0.66
N GLN A 94 9.59 -11.67 -0.24
CA GLN A 94 9.60 -13.11 -0.48
C GLN A 94 10.77 -13.57 -1.37
N GLY A 95 11.18 -12.74 -2.34
CA GLY A 95 12.25 -13.05 -3.28
C GLY A 95 13.60 -13.19 -2.59
N GLY A 96 13.93 -12.27 -1.68
CA GLY A 96 15.18 -12.28 -0.93
C GLY A 96 15.36 -13.53 -0.05
N LYS A 97 14.32 -13.91 0.72
CA LYS A 97 14.37 -15.11 1.58
C LYS A 97 14.45 -16.42 0.77
N ARG A 98 13.83 -16.48 -0.43
CA ARG A 98 13.93 -17.65 -1.33
C ARG A 98 15.31 -17.81 -1.96
N ALA A 99 15.95 -16.72 -2.37
CA ALA A 99 17.29 -16.74 -2.95
C ALA A 99 18.34 -17.23 -1.93
N LEU A 100 18.26 -16.74 -0.70
CA LEU A 100 19.16 -17.16 0.39
C LEU A 100 19.01 -18.64 0.75
N ARG A 101 17.78 -19.18 0.78
CA ARG A 101 17.55 -20.62 0.99
C ARG A 101 18.15 -21.48 -0.12
N ARG A 102 18.10 -21.04 -1.39
CA ARG A 102 18.67 -21.79 -2.51
C ARG A 102 20.20 -21.87 -2.43
N LEU A 103 20.87 -20.78 -2.07
CA LEU A 103 22.32 -20.76 -1.88
C LEU A 103 22.77 -21.72 -0.76
N HIS A 104 22.03 -21.76 0.36
CA HIS A 104 22.32 -22.69 1.46
C HIS A 104 22.12 -24.17 1.08
N SER A 105 21.21 -24.47 0.14
CA SER A 105 20.94 -25.85 -0.31
C SER A 105 21.97 -26.42 -1.29
N HIS A 106 22.82 -25.56 -1.89
CA HIS A 106 23.80 -25.93 -2.92
C HIS A 106 25.25 -25.99 -2.40
N SER A 107 25.48 -25.93 -1.08
CA SER A 107 26.81 -26.23 -0.53
C SER A 107 27.13 -27.72 -0.72
N PRO A 108 28.09 -28.09 -1.59
CA PRO A 108 28.59 -29.46 -1.64
C PRO A 108 29.29 -29.76 -0.31
N ARG A 109 29.05 -30.95 0.24
CA ARG A 109 29.81 -31.47 1.38
C ARG A 109 31.18 -31.93 0.95
#